data_AF-A0A3B0PMF6-F1
#
_entry.id   AF-A0A3B0PMF6-F1
#
_cell.length_a   1.000
_cell.length_b   1.000
_cell.length_c   1.000
_cell.angle_alpha   90.00
_cell.angle_beta   90.00
_cell.angle_gamma   90.00
#
_symmetry.space_group_name_H-M   'P 1'
#
loop_
_entity.id
_entity.type
_entity.pdbx_description
1 polymer ?
#
loop_
_entity_poly.entity_id
_entity_poly.type
_entity_poly.pdbx_seq_one_letter_code
_entity_poly.pdbx_strand_id
1 'polypeptide(L)'
;MPFTLLFNHKRYKLIGFIIGLVLAGTAGNMIDRFVFLGHVKDILFIPFVRDRGTFNAADVEIMLGIAIFVINTLFGSFRKREYQNIQDLVV
;
A
#
# COMPACT_ATOMS: atom_id res chain seq x y z
N MET A 1 -17.56 -0.32 13.04
CA MET A 1 -17.43 -1.07 11.77
C MET A 1 -16.77 -2.41 12.08
N PRO A 2 -17.46 -3.55 12.02
CA PRO A 2 -16.82 -4.82 12.34
C PRO A 2 -15.80 -5.17 11.24
N PHE A 3 -14.58 -5.56 11.63
CA PHE A 3 -13.51 -5.99 10.73
C PHE A 3 -13.95 -7.11 9.75
N THR A 4 -15.02 -7.83 10.06
CA THR A 4 -15.62 -8.86 9.20
C THR A 4 -16.09 -8.34 7.83
N LEU A 5 -16.50 -7.06 7.73
CA LEU A 5 -16.87 -6.44 6.46
C LEU A 5 -15.68 -6.31 5.50
N LEU A 6 -14.45 -6.21 6.02
CA LEU A 6 -13.25 -6.16 5.20
C LEU A 6 -13.03 -7.46 4.41
N PHE A 7 -13.53 -8.59 4.90
CA PHE A 7 -13.24 -9.90 4.30
C PHE A 7 -14.37 -10.46 3.44
N ASN A 8 -15.52 -9.79 3.34
CA ASN A 8 -16.69 -10.37 2.67
C ASN A 8 -16.78 -10.05 1.17
N HIS A 9 -16.22 -8.92 0.72
CA HIS A 9 -16.16 -8.59 -0.72
C HIS A 9 -14.72 -8.44 -1.21
N LYS A 10 -14.44 -8.88 -2.45
CA LYS A 10 -13.10 -8.81 -3.07
C LYS A 10 -12.45 -7.43 -2.96
N ARG A 11 -13.22 -6.35 -3.16
CA ARG A 11 -12.73 -4.97 -3.02
C ARG A 11 -12.24 -4.67 -1.61
N TYR A 12 -12.99 -5.11 -0.59
CA TYR A 12 -12.59 -4.89 0.78
C TYR A 12 -11.42 -5.78 1.20
N LYS A 13 -11.30 -7.00 0.65
CA LYS A 13 -10.11 -7.87 0.85
C LYS A 13 -8.84 -7.19 0.36
N LEU A 14 -8.89 -6.59 -0.83
CA LEU A 14 -7.75 -5.85 -1.39
C LEU A 14 -7.39 -4.64 -0.51
N ILE A 15 -8.38 -3.88 -0.04
CA ILE A 15 -8.15 -2.76 0.88
C ILE A 15 -7.53 -3.25 2.19
N GLY A 16 -8.02 -4.35 2.76
CA GLY A 16 -7.45 -4.96 3.96
C GLY A 16 -6.00 -5.40 3.77
N PHE A 17 -5.67 -5.97 2.61
CA PHE A 17 -4.30 -6.34 2.26
C PHE A 17 -3.38 -5.12 2.14
N ILE A 18 -3.84 -4.05 1.47
CA ILE A 18 -3.10 -2.78 1.36
C ILE A 18 -2.81 -2.20 2.75
N ILE A 19 -3.82 -2.15 3.62
CA ILE A 19 -3.68 -1.66 4.99
C ILE A 19 -2.69 -2.54 5.75
N GLY A 20 -2.79 -3.87 5.60
CA GLY A 20 -1.88 -4.84 6.21
C GLY A 20 -0.42 -4.59 5.82
N LEU A 21 -0.13 -4.37 4.53
CA LEU A 21 1.23 -4.06 4.04
C LEU A 21 1.80 -2.79 4.68
N VAL A 22 1.04 -1.69 4.67
CA VAL A 22 1.51 -0.42 5.22
C VAL A 22 1.71 -0.50 6.73
N LEU A 23 0.78 -1.15 7.44
CA LEU A 23 0.88 -1.35 8.88
C LEU A 23 2.05 -2.25 9.26
N ALA A 24 2.29 -3.34 8.52
CA ALA A 24 3.40 -4.26 8.77
C ALA A 24 4.75 -3.52 8.65
N GLY A 25 4.98 -2.81 7.54
CA GLY A 25 6.23 -2.07 7.35
C GLY A 25 6.40 -0.94 8.36
N THR A 26 5.32 -0.19 8.64
CA THR A 26 5.37 0.89 9.65
C THR A 26 5.68 0.33 11.04
N ALA A 27 5.05 -0.78 11.42
CA ALA A 27 5.31 -1.45 12.68
C ALA A 27 6.74 -2.00 12.76
N GLY A 28 7.27 -2.61 11.69
CA GLY A 28 8.65 -3.10 11.63
C GLY A 28 9.66 -1.98 11.87
N ASN A 29 9.52 -0.87 11.12
CA ASN A 29 10.34 0.32 11.29
C ASN A 29 10.16 0.99 12.68
N MET A 30 9.00 0.88 13.30
CA MET A 30 8.75 1.39 14.65
C MET A 30 9.41 0.50 15.73
N ILE A 31 9.29 -0.83 15.59
CA ILE A 31 9.95 -1.81 16.48
C ILE A 31 11.45 -1.61 16.44
N ASP A 32 12.03 -1.44 15.24
CA ASP A 32 13.45 -1.15 15.10
C ASP A 32 13.85 0.09 15.89
N ARG A 33 13.09 1.19 15.81
CA ARG A 33 13.37 2.40 16.58
C ARG A 33 13.31 2.16 18.09
N PHE A 34 12.40 1.33 18.58
CA PHE A 34 12.35 1.02 20.01
C PHE A 34 13.52 0.13 20.46
N VAL A 35 13.95 -0.81 19.63
CA VAL A 35 15.04 -1.74 19.96
C VAL A 35 16.42 -1.11 19.77
N PHE A 36 16.58 -0.26 18.77
CA PHE A 36 17.87 0.31 18.35
C PHE A 36 17.99 1.82 18.66
N LEU A 37 17.44 2.25 19.79
CA LEU A 37 17.63 3.62 20.34
C LEU A 37 17.27 4.74 19.35
N GLY A 38 16.18 4.57 18.61
CA GLY A 38 15.67 5.52 17.62
C GLY A 38 16.19 5.30 16.19
N HIS A 39 17.04 4.31 15.96
CA HIS A 39 17.56 3.98 14.63
C HIS A 39 16.76 2.88 13.93
N VAL A 40 16.87 2.84 12.60
CA VAL A 40 16.31 1.80 11.74
C VAL A 40 17.45 1.15 10.96
N LYS A 41 17.38 -0.17 10.75
CA LYS A 41 18.43 -0.90 10.02
C LYS A 41 18.13 -1.00 8.54
N ASP A 42 18.81 -0.18 7.76
CA ASP A 42 18.78 -0.26 6.30
C ASP A 42 19.88 -1.19 5.80
N ILE A 43 19.47 -2.31 5.18
CA ILE A 43 20.36 -3.43 4.83
C ILE A 43 20.47 -3.60 3.31
N LEU A 44 19.48 -3.15 2.55
CA LEU A 44 19.42 -3.31 1.10
C LEU A 44 20.05 -2.09 0.42
N PHE A 45 21.06 -2.35 -0.40
CA PHE A 45 21.72 -1.37 -1.26
C PHE A 45 21.62 -1.82 -2.72
N ILE A 46 21.23 -0.93 -3.62
CA ILE A 46 21.19 -1.20 -5.06
C ILE A 46 22.35 -0.48 -5.74
N PRO A 47 23.42 -1.18 -6.18
CA PRO A 47 24.64 -0.54 -6.68
C PRO A 47 24.49 0.31 -7.93
N PHE A 48 23.44 0.05 -8.72
CA PHE A 48 23.14 0.76 -9.96
C PHE A 48 22.35 2.06 -9.73
N VAL A 49 21.92 2.33 -8.50
CA VAL A 49 21.14 3.50 -8.10
C VAL A 49 21.84 4.20 -6.92
N ARG A 50 23.13 4.51 -7.11
CA ARG A 50 24.07 4.92 -6.03
C ARG A 50 23.60 6.10 -5.18
N ASP A 51 22.86 7.04 -5.76
CA ASP A 51 22.49 8.29 -5.08
C ASP A 51 21.17 8.21 -4.29
N ARG A 52 20.52 7.03 -4.23
CA ARG A 52 19.21 6.87 -3.59
C ARG A 52 19.23 6.21 -2.21
N GLY A 53 20.43 6.02 -1.65
CA GLY A 53 20.61 5.49 -0.31
C GLY A 53 20.28 4.00 -0.18
N THR A 54 20.29 3.53 1.06
CA THR A 54 19.90 2.17 1.46
C THR A 54 18.45 2.15 1.92
N PHE A 55 17.82 0.99 1.86
CA PHE A 55 16.46 0.78 2.38
C PHE A 55 16.34 -0.58 3.04
N ASN A 56 15.20 -0.85 3.66
CA ASN A 56 14.91 -2.13 4.29
C ASN A 56 13.61 -2.77 3.76
N ALA A 57 13.28 -3.95 4.27
CA ALA A 57 12.05 -4.64 3.87
C ALA A 57 10.78 -3.87 4.26
N ALA A 58 10.77 -3.18 5.40
CA ALA A 58 9.65 -2.38 5.85
C ALA A 58 9.35 -1.19 4.91
N ASP A 59 10.39 -0.53 4.36
CA ASP A 59 10.21 0.53 3.36
C ASP A 59 9.59 -0.02 2.07
N VAL A 60 10.00 -1.22 1.65
CA VAL A 60 9.42 -1.91 0.47
C VAL A 60 7.95 -2.24 0.69
N GLU A 61 7.58 -2.75 1.86
CA GLU A 61 6.18 -3.06 2.22
C GLU A 61 5.30 -1.80 2.20
N ILE A 62 5.77 -0.71 2.80
CA ILE A 62 5.08 0.59 2.80
C ILE A 62 4.91 1.08 1.36
N MET A 63 5.99 1.07 0.56
CA MET A 63 5.96 1.57 -0.81
C MET A 63 5.07 0.71 -1.72
N LEU A 64 5.08 -0.61 -1.58
CA LEU A 64 4.15 -1.48 -2.31
C LEU A 64 2.70 -1.19 -1.93
N GLY A 65 2.40 -1.08 -0.63
CA GLY A 65 1.04 -0.77 -0.16
C GLY A 65 0.52 0.54 -0.75
N ILE A 66 1.34 1.60 -0.70
CA ILE A 66 1.01 2.91 -1.29
C ILE A 66 0.84 2.80 -2.82
N ALA A 67 1.76 2.13 -3.53
CA ALA A 67 1.68 1.98 -4.98
C ALA A 67 0.40 1.26 -5.41
N ILE A 68 0.06 0.15 -4.76
CA ILE A 68 -1.17 -0.61 -5.03
C ILE A 68 -2.41 0.25 -4.72
N PHE A 69 -2.40 1.02 -3.63
CA PHE A 69 -3.49 1.92 -3.28
C PHE A 69 -3.73 3.00 -4.33
N VAL A 70 -2.67 3.66 -4.80
CA VAL A 70 -2.74 4.70 -5.82
C VAL A 70 -3.27 4.13 -7.13
N ILE A 71 -2.72 3.01 -7.59
CA ILE A 71 -3.19 2.30 -8.80
C ILE A 71 -4.69 1.97 -8.66
N ASN A 72 -5.09 1.32 -7.57
CA ASN A 72 -6.48 0.94 -7.35
C ASN A 72 -7.43 2.15 -7.33
N THR A 73 -6.98 3.30 -6.81
CA THR A 73 -7.78 4.53 -6.76
C THR A 73 -7.93 5.19 -8.13
N LEU A 74 -6.83 5.27 -8.90
CA LEU A 74 -6.85 5.84 -10.25
C LEU A 74 -7.71 4.97 -11.19
N PHE A 75 -7.42 3.68 -11.30
CA PHE A 75 -8.15 2.76 -12.18
C PHE A 75 -9.60 2.50 -11.74
N GLY A 76 -9.87 2.52 -10.43
CA GLY A 76 -11.24 2.43 -9.91
C GLY A 76 -12.12 3.62 -10.32
N SER A 77 -11.52 4.80 -10.48
CA SER A 77 -12.23 6.03 -10.88
C SER A 77 -12.58 6.03 -12.37
N PHE A 78 -11.69 5.52 -13.23
CA PHE A 78 -11.96 5.37 -14.67
C PHE A 78 -13.13 4.43 -14.96
N ARG A 79 -13.18 3.28 -14.27
CA ARG A 79 -14.23 2.28 -14.47
C ARG A 79 -15.61 2.83 -14.11
N LYS A 80 -15.71 3.64 -13.05
CA LYS A 80 -16.99 4.23 -12.61
C LYS A 80 -17.56 5.22 -13.63
N ARG A 81 -16.67 5.97 -14.31
CA ARG A 81 -17.04 6.97 -15.34
C ARG A 81 -17.57 6.32 -16.62
N GLU A 82 -17.00 5.17 -17.02
CA GLU A 82 -17.47 4.40 -18.17
C GLU A 82 -18.90 3.86 -17.97
N TYR A 83 -19.22 3.32 -16.78
CA TYR A 83 -20.58 2.87 -16.46
C TYR A 83 -21.59 4.02 -16.45
N GLN A 84 -21.22 5.20 -15.96
CA GLN A 84 -22.11 6.38 -15.99
C GLN A 84 -22.39 6.81 -17.43
N ASN A 85 -21.36 6.91 -18.28
CA ASN A 85 -21.56 7.26 -19.69
C ASN A 85 -22.46 6.27 -20.44
N ILE A 86 -22.37 4.97 -20.16
CA ILE A 86 -23.25 3.97 -20.77
C ILE A 86 -24.70 4.15 -20.30
N GLN A 87 -24.92 4.45 -19.01
CA GLN A 87 -26.27 4.69 -18.49
C GLN A 87 -26.90 5.93 -19.13
N ASP A 88 -26.12 7.00 -19.32
CA ASP A 88 -26.58 8.22 -19.97
C ASP A 88 -26.90 8.04 -21.48
N LEU A 89 -26.38 6.99 -22.13
CA LEU A 89 -26.68 6.64 -23.52
C LEU A 89 -27.92 5.74 -23.68
N VAL A 90 -28.36 5.10 -22.60
CA VAL A 90 -29.49 4.14 -22.60
C VAL A 90 -30.78 4.79 -22.08
N VAL A 91 -30.70 5.99 -21.49
CA VAL A 91 -31.84 6.83 -21.07
C VAL A 91 -32.16 7.84 -22.16
#